data_AF-A0A420YPD2-F1
#
_entry.id   AF-A0A420YPD2-F1
#
_cell.length_a   1.000
_cell.length_b   1.000
_cell.length_c   1.000
_cell.angle_alpha   90.00
_cell.angle_beta   90.00
_cell.angle_gamma   90.00
#
_symmetry.space_group_name_H-M   'P 1'
#
loop_
_entity.id
_entity.type
_entity.pdbx_description
1 polymer ?
#
loop_
_entity_poly.entity_id
_entity_poly.type
_entity_poly.pdbx_seq_one_letter_code
_entity_poly.pdbx_strand_id
1 'polypeptide(L)' 'MLEEQRQKIDSIDRQIVALFEERTNVVEEVAKIKLDNDIPILDSGREEQVILKVQSYLKDESLKDELAELYTELM' A
#
# COMPACT_ATOMS: atom_id res chain seq x y z
N MET A 1 -18.45 -9.58 24.76
CA MET A 1 -17.07 -9.47 25.28
C MET A 1 -16.02 -9.36 24.15
N LEU A 2 -16.31 -8.66 23.05
CA LEU A 2 -15.30 -8.33 22.00
C LEU A 2 -15.47 -6.89 21.50
N GLU A 3 -16.33 -6.10 22.17
CA GLU A 3 -16.79 -4.81 21.66
C GLU A 3 -15.64 -3.81 21.59
N GLU A 4 -14.79 -3.76 22.61
CA GLU A 4 -13.62 -2.87 22.62
C GLU A 4 -12.60 -3.23 21.54
N GLN A 5 -12.36 -4.52 21.30
CA GLN A 5 -11.47 -4.98 20.23
C GLN A 5 -12.04 -4.64 18.85
N ARG A 6 -13.35 -4.81 18.66
CA ARG A 6 -14.04 -4.46 17.42
C ARG A 6 -13.99 -2.96 17.15
N GLN A 7 -14.27 -2.12 18.15
CA GLN A 7 -14.14 -0.67 18.03
C GLN A 7 -12.71 -0.23 17.71
N LYS A 8 -11.71 -0.94 18.27
CA LYS A 8 -10.31 -0.68 17.92
C LYS A 8 -10.00 -1.07 16.47
N ILE A 9 -10.51 -2.20 15.98
CA ILE A 9 -10.41 -2.60 14.57
C ILE A 9 -11.07 -1.55 13.68
N ASP A 10 -12.32 -1.16 13.97
CA ASP A 10 -13.04 -0.15 13.19
C ASP A 10 -12.27 1.19 13.09
N SER A 11 -11.58 1.58 14.17
CA SER A 11 -10.73 2.78 14.19
C SER A 11 -9.46 2.62 13.34
N ILE A 12 -8.87 1.43 13.33
CA ILE A 12 -7.72 1.11 12.47
C ILE A 12 -8.16 1.08 11.00
N ASP A 13 -9.29 0.44 10.70
CA ASP A 13 -9.83 0.33 9.35
C ASP A 13 -10.13 1.70 8.74
N ARG A 14 -10.67 2.63 9.52
CA ARG A 14 -10.86 4.03 9.08
C ARG A 14 -9.54 4.70 8.69
N GLN A 15 -8.46 4.42 9.42
CA GLN A 15 -7.14 4.96 9.09
C GLN A 15 -6.56 4.28 7.82
N ILE A 16 -6.75 2.97 7.68
CA ILE A 16 -6.35 2.23 6.48
C ILE A 16 -7.05 2.80 5.25
N VAL A 17 -8.37 3.02 5.30
CA VAL A 17 -9.14 3.59 4.19
C VAL A 17 -8.64 4.98 3.82
N ALA A 18 -8.44 5.86 4.80
CA ALA A 18 -7.93 7.20 4.53
C ALA A 18 -6.53 7.18 3.87
N LEU A 19 -5.63 6.33 4.36
CA LEU A 19 -4.29 6.17 3.78
C LEU A 19 -4.32 5.51 2.39
N PHE A 20 -5.26 4.61 2.16
CA PHE A 20 -5.48 3.97 0.86
C PHE A 20 -5.94 5.00 -0.18
N GLU A 21 -6.93 5.84 0.15
CA GLU A 21 -7.39 6.93 -0.72
C GLU A 21 -6.26 7.91 -1.02
N GLU A 22 -5.51 8.34 0.00
CA GLU A 22 -4.36 9.22 -0.16
C GLU A 22 -3.30 8.61 -1.09
N ARG A 23 -2.91 7.35 -0.87
CA ARG A 23 -1.97 6.64 -1.73
C ARG A 23 -2.47 6.57 -3.17
N THR A 24 -3.74 6.25 -3.37
CA THR A 24 -4.34 6.08 -4.70
C THR A 24 -4.29 7.38 -5.49
N ASN A 25 -4.66 8.51 -4.87
CA ASN A 25 -4.56 9.83 -5.48
C ASN A 25 -3.11 10.14 -5.92
N VAL A 26 -2.12 9.83 -5.08
CA VAL A 26 -0.70 10.03 -5.42
C VAL A 26 -0.27 9.13 -6.58
N VAL A 27 -0.74 7.88 -6.64
CA VAL A 27 -0.44 6.98 -7.77
C VAL A 27 -1.03 7.53 -9.07
N GLU A 28 -2.26 8.04 -9.05
CA GLU A 28 -2.90 8.67 -10.21
C GLU A 28 -2.13 9.93 -10.68
N GLU A 29 -1.68 10.77 -9.75
CA GLU A 29 -0.84 11.92 -10.06
C GLU A 29 0.49 11.49 -10.70
N VAL A 30 1.15 10.47 -10.17
CA VAL A 30 2.38 9.91 -10.76
C VAL A 30 2.13 9.36 -12.16
N ALA A 31 1.02 8.64 -12.37
CA ALA A 31 0.65 8.12 -13.67
C ALA A 31 0.41 9.25 -14.69
N LYS A 32 -0.27 10.32 -14.27
CA LYS A 32 -0.47 11.51 -15.09
C LYS A 32 0.84 12.20 -15.45
N ILE A 33 1.74 12.40 -14.50
CA ILE A 33 3.07 12.98 -14.76
C ILE A 33 3.84 12.13 -15.77
N LYS A 34 3.84 10.80 -15.61
CA LYS A 34 4.52 9.90 -16.55
C LYS A 34 3.93 10.02 -17.96
N LEU A 35 2.61 10.04 -18.08
CA LEU A 35 1.90 10.20 -19.35
C LEU A 35 2.24 11.54 -20.02
N ASP A 36 2.20 12.64 -19.27
CA ASP A 36 2.47 14.00 -19.77
C ASP A 36 3.94 14.19 -20.21
N ASN A 37 4.85 13.31 -19.77
CA ASN A 37 6.29 13.35 -20.07
C ASN A 37 6.75 12.18 -20.98
N ASP A 38 5.83 11.43 -21.60
CA ASP A 38 6.13 10.25 -22.44
C ASP A 38 6.99 9.17 -21.74
N ILE A 39 6.90 9.08 -20.41
CA ILE A 39 7.58 8.06 -19.60
C ILE A 39 6.70 6.80 -19.56
N PRO A 40 7.27 5.59 -19.75
CA PRO A 40 6.53 4.35 -19.59
C PRO A 40 5.83 4.25 -18.23
N ILE A 41 4.51 4.00 -18.25
CA ILE A 41 3.70 3.85 -17.05
C ILE A 41 4.05 2.54 -16.34
N LEU A 42 4.16 1.45 -17.12
CA LEU A 42 4.52 0.12 -16.63
C LEU A 42 6.01 0.08 -16.26
N ASP A 43 6.29 -0.19 -14.99
CA ASP A 43 7.64 -0.42 -14.49
C ASP A 43 7.59 -1.62 -13.53
N SER A 44 7.64 -2.83 -14.10
CA SER A 44 7.57 -4.08 -13.35
C SER A 44 8.74 -4.26 -12.38
N GLY A 45 9.89 -3.61 -12.62
CA GLY A 45 10.99 -3.58 -11.65
C GLY A 45 10.69 -2.71 -10.42
N ARG A 46 9.73 -1.78 -10.52
CA ARG A 46 9.33 -0.92 -9.43
C ARG A 46 8.48 -1.65 -8.39
N GLU A 47 7.65 -2.59 -8.82
CA GLU A 47 6.72 -3.32 -7.94
C GLU A 47 7.49 -4.13 -6.89
N GLU A 48 8.48 -4.93 -7.33
CA GLU A 48 9.35 -5.70 -6.43
C GLU A 48 10.10 -4.79 -5.44
N GLN A 49 10.62 -3.65 -5.91
CA GLN A 49 11.29 -2.68 -5.04
C GLN A 49 10.35 -2.09 -3.98
N VAL A 50 9.09 -1.84 -4.32
CA VAL A 50 8.11 -1.33 -3.37
C VAL A 50 7.80 -2.39 -2.31
N ILE A 51 7.58 -3.65 -2.71
CA ILE A 51 7.32 -4.78 -1.79
C ILE A 51 8.47 -4.94 -0.79
N LEU A 52 9.72 -5.02 -1.29
CA LEU A 52 10.91 -5.13 -0.43
C LEU A 52 11.03 -3.93 0.53
N LYS A 53 10.72 -2.72 0.05
CA LYS A 53 10.78 -1.51 0.87
C LYS A 53 9.73 -1.54 1.98
N VAL A 54 8.49 -1.94 1.71
CA VAL A 54 7.44 -1.95 2.74
C VAL A 54 7.64 -3.07 3.75
N GLN A 55 8.15 -4.22 3.32
CA GLN A 55 8.60 -5.28 4.23
C GLN A 55 9.71 -4.80 5.18
N SER A 56 10.59 -3.88 4.74
CA SER A 56 11.63 -3.31 5.60
C SER A 56 11.10 -2.44 6.74
N TYR A 57 9.83 -2.00 6.68
CA TYR A 57 9.19 -1.22 7.74
C TYR A 57 8.59 -2.10 8.85
N LEU A 58 8.44 -3.40 8.60
CA LEU A 58 7.92 -4.33 9.58
C LEU A 58 8.90 -4.49 10.74
N LYS A 59 8.36 -4.47 11.97
CA LYS A 59 9.10 -4.90 13.16
C LYS A 59 8.97 -6.39 13.42
N ASP A 60 7.85 -6.97 12.98
CA ASP A 60 7.57 -8.40 13.06
C ASP A 60 7.77 -9.00 11.66
N GLU A 61 8.85 -9.76 11.51
CA GLU A 61 9.20 -10.36 10.23
C GLU A 61 8.25 -11.49 9.81
N SER A 62 7.45 -12.03 10.74
CA SER A 62 6.51 -13.11 10.41
C SER A 62 5.38 -12.64 9.49
N LEU A 63 5.13 -11.33 9.39
CA LEU A 63 4.09 -10.72 8.56
C LEU A 63 4.58 -10.36 7.14
N LYS A 64 5.83 -10.70 6.79
CA LYS A 64 6.43 -10.28 5.52
C LYS A 64 5.68 -10.83 4.31
N ASP A 65 5.26 -12.09 4.38
CA ASP A 65 4.62 -12.77 3.26
C ASP A 65 3.20 -12.23 3.05
N GLU A 66 2.42 -12.08 4.14
CA GLU A 66 1.08 -11.49 4.07
C GLU A 66 1.11 -10.03 3.59
N LEU A 67 2.12 -9.26 4.01
CA LEU A 67 2.30 -7.89 3.53
C LEU A 67 2.66 -7.85 2.03
N ALA A 68 3.45 -8.81 1.55
CA ALA A 68 3.79 -8.88 0.13
C ALA A 68 2.56 -9.21 -0.73
N GLU A 69 1.72 -10.15 -0.30
CA GLU A 69 0.46 -10.49 -0.96
C GLU A 69 -0.46 -9.26 -1.04
N LEU A 70 -0.66 -8.58 0.09
CA LEU A 70 -1.48 -7.36 0.15
C LEU A 70 -0.98 -6.29 -0.83
N TYR A 71 0.33 -6.04 -0.88
CA TYR A 71 0.89 -5.02 -1.78
C TYR A 71 0.86 -5.42 -3.24
N THR A 72 0.87 -6.72 -3.54
CA THR A 72 0.70 -7.22 -4.91
C THR A 72 -0.71 -6.95 -5.41
N GLU A 73 -1.74 -7.06 -4.56
CA GLU A 73 -3.12 -6.69 -4.91
C GLU A 73 -3.35 -5.16 -5.00
N LEU A 74 -2.48 -4.37 -4.38
CA LEU A 74 -2.58 -2.91 -4.28
C LEU A 74 -1.93 -2.13 -5.44
N MET A 75 -1.19 -2.81 -6.31
CA MET A 75 -0.45 -2.22 -7.44
C MET A 75 -1.19 -2.43 -8.76
#